data_AF-A0A4R0QPN1-F1
#
_entry.id   AF-A0A4R0QPN1-F1
#
_cell.length_a   1.000
_cell.length_b   1.000
_cell.length_c   1.000
_cell.angle_alpha   90.00
_cell.angle_beta   90.00
_cell.angle_gamma   90.00
#
_symmetry.space_group_name_H-M   'P 1'
#
loop_
_entity.id
_entity.type
_entity.pdbx_description
1 polymer ?
#
loop_
_entity_poly.entity_id
_entity_poly.type
_entity_poly.pdbx_seq_one_letter_code
_entity_poly.pdbx_strand_id
1 'polypeptide(L)'
;MRLLKATQGICGNRNLTYLDEFQPESLSLRILEFLDRFADTGGRYSNINQLTGQKHQAHEDPIACWGEIVNRIMEEQATPGERRKVVHTGLRASAALGSIAYCQIRDMDQRSLDITSGFTRNHELDVAAKHAIYALVVLIAALRKVIDSLCDSAREASPNSNSGVADIPDMKEFFQFAWTDKQYVMRKRRWP
;
A
#
# COMPACT_ATOMS: atom_id res chain seq x y z
N MET A 1 -2.12 6.07 11.52
CA MET A 1 -2.55 7.50 11.43
C MET A 1 -1.86 8.45 12.40
N ARG A 2 -1.43 8.02 13.60
CA ARG A 2 -0.70 8.91 14.53
C ARG A 2 0.62 9.44 13.97
N LEU A 3 1.38 8.59 13.29
CA LEU A 3 2.64 8.95 12.63
C LEU A 3 2.44 10.07 11.61
N LEU A 4 1.48 9.92 10.70
CA LEU A 4 1.20 10.92 9.67
C LEU A 4 0.87 12.29 10.27
N LYS A 5 0.00 12.33 11.30
CA LYS A 5 -0.36 13.58 11.99
C LYS A 5 0.85 14.25 12.63
N ALA A 6 1.73 13.47 13.27
CA ALA A 6 2.96 13.99 13.83
C ALA A 6 3.89 14.55 12.73
N THR A 7 4.04 13.84 11.61
CA THR A 7 4.86 14.31 10.49
C THR A 7 4.29 15.58 9.84
N GLN A 8 2.96 15.68 9.70
CA GLN A 8 2.30 16.89 9.21
C GLN A 8 2.53 18.08 10.16
N GLY A 9 2.48 17.88 11.47
CA GLY A 9 2.80 18.91 12.46
C GLY A 9 4.25 19.40 12.34
N ILE A 10 5.20 18.49 12.12
CA ILE A 10 6.61 18.84 11.85
C ILE A 10 6.73 19.66 10.57
N CYS A 11 6.05 19.24 9.49
CA CYS A 11 6.08 19.94 8.21
C CYS A 11 5.55 21.37 8.36
N GLY A 12 4.40 21.55 9.03
CA GLY A 12 3.81 22.86 9.29
C GLY A 12 4.73 23.77 10.11
N ASN A 13 5.33 23.25 11.19
CA ASN A 13 6.25 24.03 12.04
C ASN A 13 7.53 24.46 11.32
N ARG A 14 7.91 23.77 10.24
CA ARG A 14 9.16 23.99 9.50
C ARG A 14 8.95 24.49 8.07
N ASN A 15 7.71 24.82 7.69
CA ASN A 15 7.34 25.22 6.33
C ASN A 15 7.80 24.23 5.24
N LEU A 16 7.75 22.93 5.53
CA LEU A 16 8.03 21.87 4.55
C LEU A 16 6.75 21.50 3.81
N THR A 17 6.81 21.41 2.48
CA THR A 17 5.65 21.11 1.62
C THR A 17 5.65 19.67 1.08
N TYR A 18 6.53 18.80 1.59
CA TYR A 18 6.74 17.45 1.05
C TYR A 18 5.50 16.54 1.16
N LEU A 19 4.56 16.84 2.05
CA LEU A 19 3.32 16.07 2.22
C LEU A 19 2.09 16.72 1.56
N ASP A 20 2.23 17.90 0.95
CA ASP A 20 1.09 18.66 0.41
C ASP A 20 0.46 17.98 -0.81
N GLU A 21 1.24 17.14 -1.52
CA GLU A 21 0.75 16.36 -2.65
C GLU A 21 -0.22 15.24 -2.25
N PHE A 22 -0.25 14.85 -0.97
CA PHE A 22 -1.14 13.79 -0.48
C PHE A 22 -2.47 14.36 -0.01
N GLN A 23 -3.41 14.43 -0.95
CA GLN A 23 -4.81 14.75 -0.63
C GLN A 23 -5.39 13.70 0.35
N PRO A 24 -6.34 14.07 1.24
CA PRO A 24 -6.90 13.16 2.25
C PRO A 24 -7.40 11.82 1.67
N GLU A 25 -8.03 11.87 0.50
CA GLU A 25 -8.57 10.70 -0.20
C GLU A 25 -7.59 10.05 -1.18
N SER A 26 -6.32 10.46 -1.18
CA SER A 26 -5.31 9.87 -2.05
C SER A 26 -5.12 8.38 -1.75
N LEU A 27 -4.82 7.60 -2.79
CA LEU A 27 -4.60 6.16 -2.67
C LEU A 27 -3.54 5.82 -1.60
N SER A 28 -2.45 6.58 -1.56
CA SER A 28 -1.37 6.39 -0.57
C SER A 28 -1.86 6.50 0.87
N LEU A 29 -2.69 7.49 1.18
CA LEU A 29 -3.23 7.68 2.54
C LEU A 29 -4.28 6.63 2.88
N ARG A 30 -5.11 6.22 1.92
CA ARG A 30 -6.09 5.15 2.13
C ARG A 30 -5.41 3.80 2.39
N ILE A 31 -4.33 3.48 1.68
CA ILE A 31 -3.53 2.28 1.95
C ILE A 31 -2.84 2.40 3.32
N LEU A 32 -2.27 3.56 3.66
CA LEU A 32 -1.67 3.77 4.98
C LEU A 32 -2.68 3.56 6.11
N GLU A 33 -3.89 4.11 5.95
CA GLU A 33 -4.98 3.94 6.92
C GLU A 33 -5.38 2.48 7.06
N PHE A 34 -5.55 1.77 5.94
CA PHE A 34 -5.79 0.33 5.95
C PHE A 34 -4.71 -0.44 6.71
N LEU A 35 -3.43 -0.18 6.43
CA LEU A 35 -2.30 -0.84 7.10
C LEU A 35 -2.24 -0.51 8.60
N ASP A 36 -2.56 0.73 8.99
CA ASP A 36 -2.62 1.15 10.40
C ASP A 36 -3.73 0.41 11.15
N ARG A 37 -4.94 0.34 10.57
CA ARG A 37 -6.07 -0.41 11.15
C ARG A 37 -5.77 -1.91 11.21
N PHE A 38 -5.17 -2.46 10.15
CA PHE A 38 -4.78 -3.87 10.10
C PHE A 38 -3.71 -4.22 11.14
N ALA A 39 -2.77 -3.30 11.39
CA ALA A 39 -1.70 -3.50 12.36
C ALA A 39 -2.21 -3.52 13.82
N ASP A 40 -3.36 -2.90 14.11
CA ASP A 40 -4.00 -2.91 15.41
C ASP A 40 -4.47 -4.33 15.81
N THR A 41 -4.50 -4.58 17.11
CA THR A 41 -4.78 -5.89 17.72
C THR A 41 -6.12 -6.51 17.28
N GLY A 42 -7.12 -5.68 16.96
CA GLY A 42 -8.41 -6.14 16.45
C GLY A 42 -8.45 -6.45 14.94
N GLY A 43 -7.57 -5.85 14.14
CA GLY A 43 -7.52 -6.07 12.68
C GLY A 43 -6.73 -7.32 12.29
N ARG A 44 -5.58 -7.56 12.95
CA ARG A 44 -4.67 -8.68 12.63
C ARG A 44 -5.28 -10.06 12.88
N TYR A 45 -6.22 -10.17 13.82
CA TYR A 45 -6.89 -11.40 14.23
C TYR A 45 -8.39 -11.39 13.86
N SER A 46 -8.76 -10.69 12.79
CA SER A 46 -10.16 -10.60 12.33
C SER A 46 -10.80 -11.98 12.16
N ASN A 47 -10.04 -12.98 11.71
CA ASN A 47 -10.46 -14.37 11.60
C ASN A 47 -10.79 -15.00 12.97
N ILE A 48 -10.00 -14.75 14.01
CA ILE A 48 -10.28 -15.22 15.39
C ILE A 48 -11.50 -14.48 15.96
N ASN A 49 -11.67 -13.20 15.64
CA ASN A 49 -12.86 -12.43 16.03
C ASN A 49 -14.14 -12.99 15.39
N GLN A 50 -14.08 -13.40 14.12
CA GLN A 50 -15.19 -14.08 13.44
C GLN A 50 -15.54 -15.42 14.11
N LEU A 51 -14.53 -16.21 14.51
CA LEU A 51 -14.73 -17.51 15.18
C LEU A 51 -15.22 -17.39 16.63
N THR A 52 -14.92 -16.27 17.31
CA THR A 52 -15.31 -16.03 18.71
C THR A 52 -16.63 -15.26 18.86
N GLY A 53 -17.37 -15.07 17.75
CA GLY A 53 -18.66 -14.39 17.75
C GLY A 53 -18.54 -12.88 18.01
N GLN A 54 -17.48 -12.25 17.51
CA GLN A 54 -17.20 -10.81 17.63
C GLN A 54 -17.07 -10.28 19.06
N LYS A 55 -16.74 -11.15 20.03
CA LYS A 55 -16.55 -10.76 21.45
C LYS A 55 -15.43 -9.74 21.68
N HIS A 56 -14.50 -9.61 20.74
CA HIS A 56 -13.43 -8.61 20.76
C HIS A 56 -13.56 -7.72 19.52
N GLN A 57 -14.18 -6.54 19.72
CA GLN A 57 -14.29 -5.39 18.80
C GLN A 57 -14.78 -5.66 17.37
N ALA A 58 -15.88 -5.00 17.01
CA ALA A 58 -16.41 -4.90 15.65
C ALA A 58 -15.46 -4.09 14.75
N HIS A 59 -14.35 -4.70 14.33
CA HIS A 59 -13.51 -4.16 13.26
C HIS A 59 -14.06 -4.60 11.91
N GLU A 60 -13.98 -3.69 10.92
CA GLU A 60 -14.30 -4.00 9.53
C GLU A 60 -13.44 -5.17 9.02
N ASP A 61 -13.99 -5.99 8.13
CA ASP A 61 -13.26 -7.12 7.55
C ASP A 61 -12.10 -6.60 6.69
N PRO A 62 -10.83 -6.84 7.07
CA PRO A 62 -9.68 -6.31 6.33
C PRO A 62 -9.60 -6.88 4.91
N ILE A 63 -10.16 -8.06 4.64
CA ILE A 63 -10.20 -8.64 3.30
C ILE A 63 -11.15 -7.83 2.41
N ALA A 64 -12.34 -7.51 2.91
CA ALA A 64 -13.31 -6.68 2.20
C ALA A 64 -12.76 -5.26 1.96
N CYS A 65 -12.16 -4.62 2.98
CA CYS A 65 -11.52 -3.32 2.82
C CYS A 65 -10.41 -3.32 1.76
N TRP A 66 -9.60 -4.38 1.71
CA TRP A 66 -8.60 -4.54 0.66
C TRP A 66 -9.26 -4.68 -0.72
N GLY A 67 -10.39 -5.39 -0.81
CA GLY A 67 -11.18 -5.49 -2.02
C GLY A 67 -11.66 -4.17 -2.58
N GLU A 68 -12.09 -3.25 -1.73
CA GLU A 68 -12.45 -1.88 -2.12
C GLU A 68 -11.24 -1.11 -2.68
N ILE A 69 -10.08 -1.22 -2.03
CA ILE A 69 -8.84 -0.60 -2.50
C ILE A 69 -8.47 -1.13 -3.89
N VAL A 70 -8.57 -2.45 -4.09
CA VAL A 70 -8.29 -3.09 -5.38
C VAL A 70 -9.24 -2.57 -6.47
N ASN A 71 -10.55 -2.51 -6.19
CA ASN A 71 -11.54 -2.02 -7.14
C ASN A 71 -11.23 -0.57 -7.54
N ARG A 72 -10.95 0.30 -6.56
CA ARG A 72 -10.59 1.69 -6.79
C ARG A 72 -9.32 1.83 -7.63
N ILE A 73 -8.29 1.03 -7.36
CA ILE A 73 -7.06 1.02 -8.17
C ILE A 73 -7.36 0.60 -9.61
N MET A 74 -8.15 -0.45 -9.80
CA MET A 74 -8.53 -0.93 -11.12
C MET A 74 -9.35 0.10 -11.90
N GLU A 75 -10.17 0.90 -11.23
CA GLU A 75 -10.98 1.96 -11.84
C GLU A 75 -10.15 3.21 -12.17
N GLU A 76 -9.37 3.70 -11.21
CA GLU A 76 -8.72 5.01 -11.28
C GLU A 76 -7.30 4.95 -11.86
N GLN A 77 -6.54 3.88 -11.59
CA GLN A 77 -5.09 3.83 -11.85
C GLN A 77 -4.69 2.84 -12.95
N ALA A 78 -5.42 1.72 -13.06
CA ALA A 78 -5.12 0.72 -14.08
C ALA A 78 -5.41 1.28 -15.49
N THR A 79 -4.46 1.06 -16.39
CA THR A 79 -4.60 1.47 -17.78
C THR A 79 -5.68 0.65 -18.50
N PRO A 80 -6.29 1.17 -19.58
CA PRO A 80 -7.21 0.38 -20.41
C PRO A 80 -6.58 -0.91 -20.94
N GLY A 81 -5.27 -0.91 -21.20
CA GLY A 81 -4.53 -2.10 -21.61
C GLY A 81 -4.46 -3.17 -20.52
N GLU A 82 -4.17 -2.78 -19.27
CA GLU A 82 -4.17 -3.68 -18.12
C GLU A 82 -5.56 -4.26 -17.89
N ARG A 83 -6.60 -3.42 -17.88
CA ARG A 83 -8.01 -3.87 -17.73
C ARG A 83 -8.42 -4.87 -18.80
N ARG A 84 -8.10 -4.62 -20.08
CA ARG A 84 -8.38 -5.59 -21.15
C ARG A 84 -7.60 -6.89 -20.96
N LYS A 85 -6.35 -6.81 -20.53
CA LYS A 85 -5.51 -7.99 -20.32
C LYS A 85 -6.04 -8.89 -19.21
N VAL A 86 -6.51 -8.33 -18.10
CA VAL A 86 -7.08 -9.13 -16.99
C VAL A 86 -8.35 -9.88 -17.45
N VAL A 87 -9.26 -9.19 -18.14
CA VAL A 87 -10.49 -9.80 -18.70
C VAL A 87 -10.16 -10.90 -19.71
N HIS A 88 -9.24 -10.63 -20.64
CA HIS A 88 -8.83 -11.61 -21.64
C HIS A 88 -8.21 -12.86 -21.03
N THR A 89 -7.53 -12.71 -19.90
CA THR A 89 -6.95 -13.85 -19.17
C THR A 89 -8.03 -14.71 -18.54
N GLY A 90 -9.05 -14.10 -17.94
CA GLY A 90 -10.23 -14.82 -17.43
C GLY A 90 -10.96 -15.59 -18.53
N LEU A 91 -11.21 -14.94 -19.68
CA LEU A 91 -11.86 -15.60 -20.83
C LEU A 91 -11.05 -16.79 -21.36
N ARG A 92 -9.73 -16.65 -21.46
CA ARG A 92 -8.85 -17.76 -21.86
C ARG A 92 -8.89 -18.92 -20.88
N ALA A 93 -8.86 -18.64 -19.58
CA ALA A 93 -8.96 -19.68 -18.56
C ALA A 93 -10.30 -20.41 -18.63
N SER A 94 -11.39 -19.66 -18.80
CA SER A 94 -12.74 -20.22 -18.97
C SER A 94 -12.86 -21.07 -20.24
N ALA A 95 -12.29 -20.63 -21.36
CA ALA A 95 -12.26 -21.44 -22.59
C ALA A 95 -11.48 -22.76 -22.43
N ALA A 96 -10.43 -22.76 -21.61
CA ALA A 96 -9.61 -23.95 -21.38
C ALA A 96 -10.18 -24.90 -20.32
N LEU A 97 -10.83 -24.38 -19.29
CA LEU A 97 -11.20 -25.13 -18.08
C LEU A 97 -12.70 -25.15 -17.78
N GLY A 98 -13.49 -24.29 -18.41
CA GLY A 98 -14.88 -24.00 -18.06
C GLY A 98 -15.83 -25.20 -18.12
N SER A 99 -15.53 -26.17 -18.98
CA SER A 99 -16.34 -27.39 -19.14
C SER A 99 -15.90 -28.56 -18.25
N ILE A 100 -14.72 -28.48 -17.62
CA ILE A 100 -14.10 -29.60 -16.88
C ILE A 100 -13.78 -29.29 -15.43
N ALA A 101 -13.89 -28.03 -15.02
CA ALA A 101 -13.61 -27.57 -13.67
C ALA A 101 -14.71 -26.64 -13.17
N TYR A 102 -14.78 -26.50 -11.85
CA TYR A 102 -15.61 -25.49 -11.20
C TYR A 102 -14.75 -24.75 -10.16
N CYS A 103 -15.05 -23.47 -9.96
CA CYS A 103 -14.31 -22.63 -9.04
C CYS A 103 -15.04 -22.62 -7.68
N GLN A 104 -14.36 -23.10 -6.62
CA GLN A 104 -14.87 -23.00 -5.24
C GLN A 104 -14.42 -21.71 -4.53
N ILE A 105 -13.64 -20.87 -5.21
CA ILE A 105 -13.09 -19.64 -4.64
C ILE A 105 -14.20 -18.61 -4.50
N ARG A 106 -14.27 -17.98 -3.32
CA ARG A 106 -15.05 -16.78 -3.10
C ARG A 106 -14.18 -15.54 -3.25
N ASP A 107 -14.75 -14.45 -3.75
CA ASP A 107 -14.05 -13.17 -3.74
C ASP A 107 -13.95 -12.58 -2.32
N MET A 108 -13.32 -11.42 -2.24
CA MET A 108 -13.16 -10.67 -0.99
C MET A 108 -14.48 -10.15 -0.41
N ASP A 109 -15.56 -10.16 -1.20
CA ASP A 109 -16.93 -9.84 -0.80
C ASP A 109 -17.76 -11.12 -0.50
N GLN A 110 -17.09 -12.28 -0.35
CA GLN A 110 -17.67 -13.59 -0.09
C GLN A 110 -18.60 -14.14 -1.20
N ARG A 111 -18.56 -13.57 -2.40
CA ARG A 111 -19.36 -14.01 -3.55
C ARG A 111 -18.70 -15.18 -4.25
N SER A 112 -19.50 -16.16 -4.68
CA SER A 112 -19.00 -17.27 -5.48
C SER A 112 -18.54 -16.78 -6.84
N LEU A 113 -17.34 -17.17 -7.26
CA LEU A 113 -16.81 -16.84 -8.57
C LEU A 113 -16.95 -18.03 -9.53
N ASP A 114 -17.28 -17.76 -10.79
CA ASP A 114 -17.06 -18.73 -11.87
C ASP A 114 -15.57 -18.74 -12.25
N ILE A 115 -15.16 -19.63 -13.15
CA ILE A 115 -13.75 -19.71 -13.60
C ILE A 115 -13.31 -18.38 -14.22
N THR A 116 -14.16 -17.76 -15.04
CA THR A 116 -13.85 -16.48 -15.70
C THR A 116 -13.54 -15.40 -14.68
N SER A 117 -14.44 -15.22 -13.70
CA SER A 117 -14.34 -14.19 -12.68
C SER A 117 -13.22 -14.50 -11.69
N GLY A 118 -13.00 -15.77 -11.34
CA GLY A 118 -11.90 -16.19 -10.48
C GLY A 118 -10.53 -15.82 -11.05
N PHE A 119 -10.29 -16.15 -12.33
CA PHE A 119 -9.03 -15.82 -13.00
C PHE A 119 -8.88 -14.32 -13.27
N THR A 120 -9.98 -13.62 -13.62
CA THR A 120 -9.98 -12.17 -13.78
C THR A 120 -9.61 -11.49 -12.46
N ARG A 121 -10.28 -11.86 -11.36
CA ARG A 121 -10.05 -11.27 -10.03
C ARG A 121 -8.64 -11.49 -9.53
N ASN A 122 -8.08 -12.69 -9.73
CA ASN A 122 -6.68 -12.96 -9.38
C ASN A 122 -5.70 -12.03 -10.14
N HIS A 123 -5.97 -11.75 -11.42
CA HIS A 123 -5.11 -10.84 -12.19
C HIS A 123 -5.34 -9.36 -11.85
N GLU A 124 -6.55 -8.97 -11.45
CA GLU A 124 -6.81 -7.64 -10.88
C GLU A 124 -6.00 -7.40 -9.63
N LEU A 125 -5.91 -8.40 -8.72
CA LEU A 125 -5.07 -8.32 -7.53
C LEU A 125 -3.60 -8.08 -7.87
N ASP A 126 -3.06 -8.78 -8.87
CA ASP A 126 -1.67 -8.61 -9.32
C ASP A 126 -1.39 -7.23 -9.92
N VAL A 127 -2.35 -6.67 -10.66
CA VAL A 127 -2.24 -5.31 -11.21
C VAL A 127 -2.35 -4.30 -10.07
N ALA A 128 -3.36 -4.45 -9.22
CA ALA A 128 -3.62 -3.53 -8.12
C ALA A 128 -2.45 -3.47 -7.13
N ALA A 129 -1.83 -4.61 -6.81
CA ALA A 129 -0.66 -4.68 -5.95
C ALA A 129 0.49 -3.78 -6.42
N LYS A 130 0.77 -3.72 -7.74
CA LYS A 130 1.86 -2.89 -8.29
C LYS A 130 1.58 -1.41 -8.09
N HIS A 131 0.36 -0.97 -8.36
CA HIS A 131 -0.07 0.41 -8.17
C HIS A 131 -0.12 0.78 -6.69
N ALA A 132 -0.59 -0.12 -5.82
CA ALA A 132 -0.58 0.08 -4.37
C ALA A 132 0.83 0.24 -3.81
N ILE A 133 1.76 -0.62 -4.25
CA ILE A 133 3.18 -0.52 -3.90
C ILE A 133 3.76 0.81 -4.37
N TYR A 134 3.48 1.21 -5.61
CA TYR A 134 3.95 2.50 -6.11
C TYR A 134 3.44 3.68 -5.27
N ALA A 135 2.15 3.66 -4.90
CA ALA A 135 1.57 4.68 -4.02
C ALA A 135 2.26 4.72 -2.64
N LEU A 136 2.62 3.57 -2.07
CA LEU A 136 3.39 3.49 -0.82
C LEU A 136 4.83 3.97 -0.98
N VAL A 137 5.51 3.63 -2.09
CA VAL A 137 6.88 4.10 -2.36
C VAL A 137 6.93 5.63 -2.46
N VAL A 138 5.94 6.25 -3.13
CA VAL A 138 5.83 7.72 -3.22
C VAL A 138 5.65 8.34 -1.83
N LEU A 139 4.78 7.77 -0.99
CA LEU A 139 4.60 8.22 0.39
C LEU A 139 5.88 8.08 1.23
N ILE A 140 6.57 6.94 1.14
CA ILE A 140 7.83 6.71 1.84
C ILE A 140 8.89 7.71 1.38
N ALA A 141 8.95 8.03 0.08
CA ALA A 141 9.87 9.02 -0.47
C ALA A 141 9.63 10.42 0.13
N ALA A 142 8.36 10.81 0.30
CA ALA A 142 8.01 12.07 0.94
C ALA A 142 8.37 12.09 2.44
N LEU A 143 8.07 11.01 3.17
CA LEU A 143 8.46 10.88 4.59
C LEU A 143 9.97 10.93 4.78
N ARG A 144 10.71 10.28 3.88
CA ARG A 144 12.18 10.31 3.85
C ARG A 144 12.71 11.74 3.70
N LYS A 145 12.16 12.56 2.79
CA LYS A 145 12.56 13.97 2.66
C LYS A 145 12.35 14.77 3.95
N VAL A 146 11.28 14.48 4.69
CA VAL A 146 11.06 15.09 6.01
C VAL A 146 12.16 14.65 6.98
N ILE A 147 12.48 13.36 7.04
CA ILE A 147 13.54 12.82 7.90
C ILE A 147 14.90 13.42 7.54
N ASP A 148 15.25 13.48 6.26
CA ASP A 148 16.50 14.09 5.80
C ASP A 148 16.61 15.55 6.27
N SER A 149 15.55 16.34 6.08
CA SER A 149 15.50 17.72 6.55
C SER A 149 15.64 17.83 8.08
N LEU A 150 15.06 16.88 8.84
CA LEU A 150 15.26 16.82 10.29
C LEU A 150 16.71 16.53 10.66
N CYS A 151 17.35 15.57 9.98
CA CYS A 151 18.75 15.20 10.18
C CYS A 151 19.69 16.37 9.86
N ASP A 152 19.47 17.08 8.75
CA ASP A 152 20.28 18.23 8.37
C ASP A 152 20.18 19.36 9.40
N SER A 153 18.96 19.73 9.82
CA SER A 153 18.79 20.73 10.88
C SER A 153 19.43 20.31 12.21
N ALA A 154 19.37 19.02 12.55
CA ALA A 154 19.96 18.51 13.77
C ALA A 154 21.50 18.56 13.71
N ARG A 155 22.11 18.33 12.54
CA ARG A 155 23.56 18.45 12.34
C ARG A 155 24.01 19.91 12.42
N GLU A 156 23.27 20.83 11.81
CA GLU A 156 23.55 22.27 11.90
C GLU A 156 23.48 22.78 13.36
N ALA A 157 22.55 22.24 14.15
CA ALA A 157 22.39 22.62 15.56
C ALA A 157 23.36 21.90 16.51
N SER A 158 24.04 20.83 16.06
CA SER A 158 24.96 20.07 16.89
C SER A 158 26.32 20.78 16.96
N PRO A 159 26.89 21.00 18.17
CA PRO A 159 28.27 21.46 18.27
C PRO A 159 29.19 20.44 17.59
N ASN A 160 30.20 20.91 16.85
CA ASN A 160 31.21 20.06 16.22
C ASN A 160 31.78 19.09 17.26
N SER A 161 31.41 17.82 17.20
CA SER A 161 32.01 16.81 18.07
C SER A 161 33.43 16.55 17.58
N ASN A 162 34.40 16.66 18.48
CA ASN A 162 35.81 16.43 18.20
C ASN A 162 36.14 14.96 17.85
N SER A 163 35.14 14.09 17.70
CA SER A 163 35.30 12.66 17.43
C SER A 163 35.51 12.33 15.95
N GLY A 164 35.22 13.26 15.03
CA GLY A 164 35.27 13.01 13.59
C GLY A 164 34.21 12.03 13.09
N VAL A 165 33.28 11.58 13.95
CA VAL A 165 32.16 10.69 13.63
C VAL A 165 30.88 11.52 13.66
N ALA A 166 30.05 11.41 12.62
CA ALA A 166 28.76 12.08 12.60
C ALA A 166 27.84 11.47 13.67
N ASP A 167 27.49 12.26 14.69
CA ASP A 167 26.59 11.83 15.78
C ASP A 167 25.14 11.59 15.30
N ILE A 168 24.80 12.12 14.13
CA ILE A 168 23.49 11.96 13.49
C ILE A 168 23.65 11.12 12.22
N PRO A 169 23.15 9.86 12.21
CA PRO A 169 23.25 8.96 11.07
C PRO A 169 22.62 9.54 9.81
N ASP A 170 23.14 9.12 8.66
CA ASP A 170 22.56 9.48 7.38
C ASP A 170 21.36 8.59 7.06
N MET A 171 20.16 9.10 7.38
CA MET A 171 18.93 8.35 7.19
C MET A 171 18.58 8.11 5.72
N LYS A 172 19.25 8.78 4.77
CA LYS A 172 18.99 8.60 3.34
C LYS A 172 19.24 7.17 2.86
N GLU A 173 20.19 6.49 3.49
CA GLU A 173 20.68 5.17 3.06
C GLU A 173 19.65 4.05 3.29
N PHE A 174 18.80 4.19 4.32
CA PHE A 174 17.78 3.20 4.64
C PHE A 174 16.62 3.16 3.63
N PHE A 175 16.49 4.19 2.79
CA PHE A 175 15.36 4.38 1.89
C PHE A 175 15.78 4.56 0.43
N GLN A 176 16.91 3.96 0.01
CA GLN A 176 17.39 4.04 -1.38
C GLN A 176 16.33 3.62 -2.42
N PHE A 177 15.48 2.64 -2.09
CA PHE A 177 14.40 2.20 -2.98
C PHE A 177 13.35 3.30 -3.25
N ALA A 178 13.24 4.31 -2.39
CA ALA A 178 12.27 5.39 -2.52
C ALA A 178 12.60 6.37 -3.67
N TRP A 179 13.81 6.30 -4.23
CA TRP A 179 14.20 7.07 -5.43
C TRP A 179 13.94 6.36 -6.75
N THR A 180 13.35 5.18 -6.70
CA THR A 180 13.23 4.39 -7.89
C THR A 180 12.17 4.94 -8.84
N ASP A 181 12.44 4.95 -10.15
CA ASP A 181 11.46 5.41 -11.13
C ASP A 181 10.19 4.53 -11.13
N LYS A 182 9.06 5.13 -11.51
CA LYS A 182 7.77 4.45 -11.57
C LYS A 182 7.82 3.14 -12.36
N GLN A 183 8.54 3.10 -13.49
CA GLN A 183 8.57 1.90 -14.32
C GLN A 183 9.28 0.75 -13.61
N TYR A 184 10.39 1.01 -12.92
CA TYR A 184 11.08 0.00 -12.14
C TYR A 184 10.19 -0.49 -10.99
N VAL A 185 9.57 0.42 -10.22
CA VAL A 185 8.67 0.05 -9.11
C VAL A 185 7.55 -0.87 -9.61
N MET A 186 6.93 -0.52 -10.73
CA MET A 186 5.82 -1.28 -11.33
C MET A 186 6.25 -2.62 -11.95
N ARG A 187 7.52 -2.79 -12.33
CA ARG A 187 8.05 -4.04 -12.89
C ARG A 187 8.58 -5.01 -11.84
N LYS A 188 8.88 -4.53 -10.64
CA LYS A 188 9.49 -5.32 -9.58
C LYS A 188 8.51 -6.35 -9.04
N ARG A 189 8.92 -7.63 -9.08
CA ARG A 189 8.09 -8.77 -8.61
C ARG A 189 8.25 -9.08 -7.13
N ARG A 190 9.38 -8.69 -6.51
CA ARG A 190 9.68 -8.94 -5.10
C ARG A 190 10.36 -7.71 -4.51
N TRP A 191 9.88 -7.27 -3.36
CA TRP A 191 10.50 -6.21 -2.58
C TRP A 191 11.42 -6.83 -1.52
N PRO A 192 12.60 -6.22 -1.23
CA PRO A 192 13.46 -6.64 -0.14
C PRO A 192 12.73 -6.63 1.21
#